data_AF-A0A942A1F3-F1
#
_entry.id   AF-A0A942A1F3-F1
#
_cell.length_a   1.000
_cell.length_b   1.000
_cell.length_c   1.000
_cell.angle_alpha   90.00
_cell.angle_beta   90.00
_cell.angle_gamma   90.00
#
_symmetry.space_group_name_H-M   'P 1'
#
loop_
_entity.id
_entity.type
_entity.pdbx_description
1 polymer ?
#
loop_
_entity_poly.entity_id
_entity_poly.type
_entity_poly.pdbx_seq_one_letter_code
_entity_poly.pdbx_strand_id
1 'polypeptide(L)' 'MEQNLVLHFDDDPVRFTPDGKLSVLDAIGALIHSDCPAYLWEDLKKKHPEIMSYCASYSFHKGQSLPVVDNEGWDRLSI' A
#
# COMPACT_ATOMS: atom_id res chain seq x y z
N MET A 1 11.53 -6.37 17.79
CA MET A 1 11.16 -5.62 16.58
C MET A 1 10.73 -6.66 15.58
N GLU A 2 9.44 -6.71 15.28
CA GLU A 2 8.96 -7.58 14.21
C GLU A 2 9.56 -7.08 12.89
N GLN A 3 10.13 -8.00 12.12
CA GLN A 3 10.79 -7.65 10.87
C GLN A 3 9.71 -7.44 9.81
N ASN A 4 9.71 -6.27 9.18
CA ASN A 4 8.88 -6.06 8.00
C ASN A 4 9.39 -6.98 6.89
N LEU A 5 8.48 -7.59 6.14
CA LEU A 5 8.82 -8.43 5.00
C LEU A 5 8.84 -7.55 3.74
N VAL A 6 9.86 -7.69 2.90
CA VAL A 6 9.89 -7.06 1.57
C VAL A 6 9.87 -8.16 0.54
N LEU A 7 8.89 -8.13 -0.36
CA LEU A 7 8.79 -9.02 -1.50
C LEU A 7 8.95 -8.21 -2.77
N HIS A 8 9.57 -8.79 -3.79
CA HIS A 8 9.68 -8.15 -5.09
C HIS A 8 8.54 -8.64 -5.99
N PHE A 9 7.78 -7.69 -6.53
CA PHE A 9 6.83 -7.93 -7.61
C PHE A 9 7.52 -7.48 -8.89
N ASP A 10 7.92 -8.45 -9.72
CA ASP A 10 8.93 -8.26 -10.76
C ASP A 10 10.22 -7.67 -10.17
N ASP A 11 10.59 -6.44 -10.55
CA ASP A 11 11.75 -5.73 -10.00
C ASP A 11 11.38 -4.71 -8.90
N ASP A 12 10.09 -4.48 -8.66
CA ASP A 12 9.59 -3.45 -7.76
C ASP A 12 9.40 -3.98 -6.32
N PRO A 13 10.04 -3.36 -5.30
CA PRO A 13 9.94 -3.82 -3.93
C PRO A 13 8.62 -3.40 -3.28
N VAL A 14 7.92 -4.37 -2.68
CA VAL A 14 6.67 -4.20 -1.94
C VAL A 14 6.86 -4.58 -0.49
N ARG A 15 6.59 -3.63 0.42
CA ARG A 15 6.68 -3.86 1.86
C ARG A 15 5.38 -4.42 2.42
N PHE A 16 5.56 -5.40 3.30
CA PHE A 16 4.51 -6.04 4.08
C PHE A 16 4.74 -5.82 5.56
N THR A 17 3.64 -5.61 6.28
CA THR A 17 3.62 -5.61 7.73
C THR A 17 3.81 -7.04 8.25
N PRO A 18 4.21 -7.22 9.53
CA PRO A 18 4.34 -8.54 10.14
C PRO A 18 3.05 -9.37 10.13
N ASP A 19 1.89 -8.71 10.16
CA ASP A 19 0.56 -9.35 10.07
C ASP A 19 0.08 -9.57 8.62
N GLY A 20 0.94 -9.33 7.62
CA GLY A 20 0.68 -9.70 6.23
C GLY A 20 -0.08 -8.65 5.40
N LYS A 21 -0.27 -7.44 5.92
CA LYS A 21 -0.83 -6.32 5.14
C LYS A 21 0.25 -5.73 4.24
N LEU A 22 -0.13 -5.29 3.04
CA LEU A 22 0.81 -4.73 2.07
C LEU A 22 0.74 -3.19 2.04
N SER A 23 1.84 -2.52 1.69
CA SER A 23 1.83 -1.07 1.47
C SER A 23 1.11 -0.72 0.17
N VAL A 24 0.06 0.10 0.28
CA VAL A 24 -0.74 0.52 -0.88
C VAL A 24 0.12 1.30 -1.88
N LEU A 25 1.02 2.17 -1.40
CA LEU A 25 1.87 2.97 -2.29
C LEU A 25 2.88 2.11 -3.04
N ASP A 26 3.46 1.11 -2.38
CA ASP A 26 4.42 0.21 -3.02
C ASP A 26 3.71 -0.65 -4.08
N ALA A 27 2.51 -1.14 -3.79
CA ALA A 27 1.74 -1.94 -4.73
C ALA A 27 1.24 -1.13 -5.93
N ILE A 28 0.79 0.13 -5.73
CA ILE A 28 0.47 1.06 -6.83
C ILE A 28 1.72 1.29 -7.69
N GLY A 29 2.88 1.49 -7.06
CA GLY A 29 4.15 1.66 -7.75
C GLY A 29 4.49 0.44 -8.61
N ALA A 30 4.45 -0.75 -8.02
CA ALA A 30 4.79 -2.00 -8.68
C ALA A 30 3.84 -2.39 -9.82
N LEU A 31 2.53 -2.12 -9.69
CA LEU A 31 1.55 -2.55 -10.69
C LEU A 31 1.37 -1.57 -11.85
N ILE A 32 1.52 -0.28 -11.58
CA ILE A 32 1.28 0.78 -12.59
C ILE A 32 2.61 1.26 -13.18
N HIS A 33 3.76 0.85 -12.61
CA HIS A 33 5.08 1.37 -12.90
C HIS A 33 5.08 2.91 -12.96
N SER A 34 4.36 3.52 -12.01
CA SER A 34 4.20 4.97 -11.94
C SER A 34 5.36 5.59 -11.18
N ASP A 35 5.94 6.66 -11.71
CA ASP A 35 6.93 7.48 -11.00
C ASP A 35 6.32 8.23 -9.78
N CYS A 36 4.99 8.29 -9.67
CA CYS A 36 4.28 9.07 -8.65
C CYS A 36 3.08 8.31 -8.04
N PRO A 37 3.30 7.16 -7.35
CA PRO A 37 2.23 6.36 -6.76
C PRO A 37 1.41 7.12 -5.71
N ALA A 38 2.03 8.08 -5.01
CA ALA A 38 1.32 8.95 -4.07
C ALA A 38 0.26 9.82 -4.75
N TYR A 39 0.51 10.31 -5.98
CA TYR A 39 -0.47 11.12 -6.71
C TYR A 39 -1.69 10.29 -7.10
N LEU A 40 -1.46 9.08 -7.62
CA LEU A 40 -2.54 8.14 -7.95
C LEU A 40 -3.35 7.76 -6.72
N TRP A 41 -2.69 7.57 -5.59
CA TRP A 41 -3.37 7.32 -4.32
C TRP A 41 -4.25 8.49 -3.87
N GLU A 42 -3.76 9.72 -3.96
CA GLU A 42 -4.58 10.91 -3.66
C GLU A 42 -5.80 11.03 -4.59
N ASP A 43 -5.66 10.69 -5.87
CA ASP A 43 -6.76 10.69 -6.83
C ASP A 43 -7.81 9.59 -6.52
N LEU A 44 -7.34 8.38 -6.20
CA LEU A 44 -8.17 7.25 -5.75
C LEU A 44 -9.01 7.62 -4.53
N LYS A 45 -8.40 8.25 -3.52
CA LYS A 45 -9.12 8.69 -2.32
C LYS A 45 -10.20 9.74 -2.61
N LYS A 46 -9.98 10.60 -3.61
CA LYS A 46 -10.98 11.62 -4.00
C LYS A 46 -12.14 11.00 -4.75
N LYS A 47 -11.87 10.02 -5.61
CA LYS A 47 -12.89 9.34 -6.43
C LYS A 47 -13.69 8.32 -5.63
N HIS A 48 -13.02 7.61 -4.73
CA HIS A 48 -13.53 6.49 -3.96
C HIS A 48 -13.15 6.63 -2.47
N PRO A 49 -13.74 7.59 -1.73
CA PRO A 49 -13.40 7.81 -0.32
C PRO A 49 -13.68 6.58 0.56
N GLU A 50 -14.58 5.68 0.15
CA GLU A 50 -14.90 4.42 0.82
C GLU A 50 -13.68 3.51 1.01
N ILE A 51 -12.67 3.61 0.13
CA ILE A 51 -11.48 2.76 0.21
C ILE A 51 -10.68 2.99 1.49
N MET A 52 -10.82 4.18 2.11
CA MET A 52 -10.19 4.52 3.38
C MET A 52 -10.66 3.64 4.53
N SER A 53 -11.87 3.09 4.45
CA SER A 53 -12.39 2.17 5.47
C SER A 53 -11.67 0.81 5.47
N TYR A 54 -11.01 0.46 4.38
CA TYR A 54 -10.25 -0.79 4.23
C TYR A 54 -8.74 -0.60 4.47
N CYS A 55 -8.26 0.64 4.58
CA CYS A 55 -6.85 0.92 4.80
C CYS A 55 -6.55 1.20 6.28
N ALA A 56 -5.46 0.61 6.76
CA ALA A 56 -4.86 0.98 8.03
C ALA A 56 -3.62 1.85 7.80
N SER A 57 -3.12 2.49 8.87
CA SER A 57 -1.86 3.23 8.85
C SER A 57 -0.80 2.43 9.59
N TYR A 58 0.33 2.17 8.93
CA TYR A 58 1.44 1.40 9.52
C TYR A 58 2.78 2.10 9.31
N SER A 59 3.62 2.09 10.34
CA SER A 59 4.93 2.74 10.32
C SER A 59 6.04 1.73 10.07
N PHE A 60 6.47 1.61 8.82
CA PHE A 60 7.60 0.74 8.45
C PHE A 60 8.94 1.22 9.03
N HIS A 61 9.08 2.53 9.21
CA HIS A 61 10.23 3.17 9.85
C HIS A 61 9.75 4.28 10.81
N LYS A 62 10.61 4.69 11.74
CA LYS A 62 10.28 5.80 12.66
C LYS A 62 10.02 7.09 11.88
N GLY A 63 8.81 7.63 12.00
CA GLY A 63 8.43 8.95 11.48
C GLY A 63 7.63 8.96 10.18
N GLN A 64 7.43 7.80 9.52
CA GLN A 64 6.60 7.73 8.33
C GLN A 64 5.59 6.57 8.43
N SER A 65 4.32 6.93 8.55
CA SER A 65 3.21 5.98 8.46
C SER A 65 2.68 5.96 7.03
N LEU A 66 2.51 4.75 6.48
CA LEU A 66 2.01 4.52 5.15
C LEU A 66 0.67 3.78 5.20
N PRO A 67 -0.21 4.01 4.21
CA PRO A 67 -1.42 3.22 4.06
C PRO A 67 -1.04 1.77 3.78
N VAL A 68 -1.63 0.85 4.54
CA VAL A 68 -1.52 -0.59 4.34
C VAL A 68 -2.90 -1.22 4.23
N VAL A 69 -2.98 -2.33 3.51
CA VAL A 69 -4.23 -3.02 3.24
C VAL A 69 -4.04 -4.53 3.34
N ASP A 70 -5.04 -5.23 3.84
CA ASP A 70 -5.07 -6.69 3.79
C ASP A 70 -5.62 -7.18 2.44
N ASN A 71 -5.75 -8.50 2.28
CA ASN A 71 -6.24 -9.08 1.04
C ASN A 71 -7.68 -8.64 0.70
N GLU A 72 -8.57 -8.52 1.69
CA GLU A 72 -9.95 -8.11 1.46
C GLU A 72 -10.02 -6.66 0.99
N GLY A 73 -9.28 -5.77 1.65
CA GLY A 73 -9.21 -4.38 1.24
C GLY A 73 -8.54 -4.18 -0.12
N TRP A 74 -7.58 -5.05 -0.47
CA TRP A 74 -6.95 -5.04 -1.79
C TRP A 74 -7.95 -5.38 -2.91
N ASP A 75 -8.81 -6.37 -2.70
CA ASP A 75 -9.89 -6.72 -3.65
C ASP A 75 -10.89 -5.57 -3.84
N ARG A 76 -11.04 -4.68 -2.85
CA ARG A 76 -11.85 -3.45 -2.96
C ARG A 76 -11.13 -2.32 -3.67
N LEU A 77 -9.80 -2.34 -3.66
CA LEU A 77 -8.94 -1.38 -4.33
C LEU A 77 -8.66 -1.75 -5.78
N SER A 78 -8.97 -2.97 -6.22
CA SER A 78 -8.69 -3.42 -7.58
C SER A 78 -9.29 -2.44 -8.59
N ILE A 79 -8.39 -1.68 -9.23
CA ILE A 79 -8.65 -0.69 -10.25
C ILE A 79 -8.81 -1.39 -11.59
#